data_AF-A0A2E7MX54-F1
#
_entry.id   AF-A0A2E7MX54-F1
#
_cell.length_a   1.000
_cell.length_b   1.000
_cell.length_c   1.000
_cell.angle_alpha   90.00
_cell.angle_beta   90.00
_cell.angle_gamma   90.00
#
_symmetry.space_group_name_H-M   'P 1'
#
loop_
_entity.id
_entity.type
_entity.pdbx_description
1 polymer ?
#
loop_
_entity_poly.entity_id
_entity_poly.type
_entity_poly.pdbx_seq_one_letter_code
_entity_poly.pdbx_strand_id
1 'polypeptide(L)'
;MAVQLINIGNTANDGTGDDLREAFVKVNANFNELDLRDDEQTTVTNLGSTGEGLFKERINYDLKFKKIVGGAGISLTVTDDNITIANDKVYDLTQSTVTGDPYVTKEYDFADARIKYNNVYQNIADLPNPSTYHGLFAHVHSTGGAYYSHGGAWIELANKSDALELSEDTTPVLGGNLDAAGYNISNAGTIASTGFTGPLTGNVTGLVNGVDPATYSNRFTEMDFGAFSQTVSNMIDFRIAQSDVEMGSITAEEEVEVDFGPIAV
;
A
#
# COMPACT_ATOMS: atom_id res chain seq x y z
N MET A 1 -82.62 9.40 -2.97
CA MET A 1 -83.72 9.36 -3.98
C MET A 1 -83.58 10.61 -4.84
N ALA A 2 -84.11 10.65 -6.07
CA ALA A 2 -84.14 11.91 -6.80
C ALA A 2 -85.01 12.94 -6.05
N VAL A 3 -84.57 14.21 -6.00
CA VAL A 3 -85.33 15.31 -5.39
C VAL A 3 -86.72 15.38 -6.02
N GLN A 4 -87.77 15.36 -5.20
CA GLN A 4 -89.15 15.49 -5.65
C GLN A 4 -89.57 16.97 -5.60
N LEU A 5 -89.88 17.54 -6.76
CA LEU A 5 -90.39 18.91 -6.85
C LEU A 5 -91.91 18.93 -6.64
N ILE A 6 -92.38 19.95 -5.91
CA ILE A 6 -93.80 20.26 -5.81
C ILE A 6 -94.25 20.87 -7.14
N ASN A 7 -95.25 20.27 -7.77
CA ASN A 7 -95.90 20.83 -8.94
C ASN A 7 -96.90 21.91 -8.50
N ILE A 8 -96.66 23.17 -8.88
CA ILE A 8 -97.49 24.31 -8.50
C ILE A 8 -98.64 24.61 -9.49
N GLY A 9 -98.80 23.80 -10.53
CA GLY A 9 -99.76 24.03 -11.60
C GLY A 9 -99.31 25.12 -12.59
N ASN A 10 -100.13 25.42 -13.59
CA ASN A 10 -99.84 26.47 -14.57
C ASN A 10 -100.40 27.84 -14.13
N THR A 11 -101.50 27.81 -13.38
CA THR A 11 -102.18 28.99 -12.83
C THR A 11 -102.76 28.66 -11.45
N ALA A 12 -103.06 29.69 -10.67
CA ALA A 12 -103.59 29.51 -9.32
C ALA A 12 -104.91 28.72 -9.36
N ASN A 13 -104.95 27.61 -8.60
CA ASN A 13 -106.15 26.79 -8.40
C ASN A 13 -106.72 26.14 -9.67
N ASP A 14 -105.88 25.82 -10.66
CA ASP A 14 -106.30 25.17 -11.91
C ASP A 14 -106.46 23.64 -11.82
N GLY A 15 -106.22 23.06 -10.65
CA GLY A 15 -106.34 21.61 -10.40
C GLY A 15 -105.27 20.76 -11.08
N THR A 16 -104.26 21.37 -11.72
CA THR A 16 -103.15 20.67 -12.39
C THR A 16 -101.89 20.57 -11.52
N GLY A 17 -101.84 21.29 -10.40
CA GLY A 17 -100.81 21.18 -9.37
C GLY A 17 -101.05 20.06 -8.38
N ASP A 18 -100.04 19.79 -7.55
CA ASP A 18 -100.16 18.85 -6.44
C ASP A 18 -101.16 19.38 -5.41
N ASP A 19 -101.96 18.48 -4.84
CA ASP A 19 -102.70 18.83 -3.63
C ASP A 19 -101.73 18.99 -2.44
N LEU A 20 -102.19 19.61 -1.36
CA LEU A 20 -101.35 19.83 -0.18
C LEU A 20 -100.80 18.51 0.39
N ARG A 21 -101.54 17.42 0.24
CA ARG A 21 -101.14 16.11 0.76
C ARG A 21 -99.94 15.57 -0.01
N GLU A 22 -100.02 15.57 -1.33
CA GLU A 22 -98.97 15.15 -2.24
C GLU A 22 -97.74 16.07 -2.10
N ALA A 23 -97.94 17.38 -2.01
CA ALA A 23 -96.87 18.34 -1.78
C ALA A 23 -96.12 18.06 -0.46
N PHE A 24 -96.84 17.82 0.64
CA PHE A 24 -96.21 17.50 1.92
C PHE A 24 -95.63 16.08 1.98
N VAL A 25 -96.17 15.12 1.23
CA VAL A 25 -95.54 13.80 1.03
C VAL A 25 -94.18 13.97 0.36
N LYS A 26 -94.09 14.77 -0.71
CA LYS A 26 -92.82 15.08 -1.41
C LYS A 26 -91.83 15.81 -0.52
N VAL A 27 -92.29 16.77 0.28
CA VAL A 27 -91.45 17.49 1.26
C VAL A 27 -90.86 16.53 2.29
N ASN A 28 -91.69 15.68 2.91
CA ASN A 28 -91.22 14.70 3.87
C ASN A 28 -90.29 13.67 3.22
N ALA A 29 -90.57 13.26 1.99
CA ALA A 29 -89.69 12.38 1.24
C ALA A 29 -88.31 13.00 0.99
N ASN A 30 -88.24 14.29 0.65
CA ASN A 30 -86.97 15.01 0.48
C ASN A 30 -86.22 15.21 1.80
N PHE A 31 -86.90 15.50 2.91
CA PHE A 31 -86.24 15.62 4.21
C PHE A 31 -85.73 14.28 4.73
N ASN A 32 -86.52 13.21 4.56
CA ASN A 32 -86.07 11.87 4.87
C ASN A 32 -84.88 11.48 3.99
N GLU A 33 -84.85 11.90 2.71
CA GLU A 33 -83.72 11.67 1.82
C GLU A 33 -82.45 12.38 2.30
N LEU A 34 -82.58 13.62 2.76
CA LEU A 34 -81.47 14.41 3.31
C LEU A 34 -80.97 13.85 4.65
N ASP A 35 -81.88 13.42 5.53
CA ASP A 35 -81.58 12.79 6.83
C ASP A 35 -80.92 11.42 6.65
N LEU A 36 -81.34 10.66 5.64
CA LEU A 36 -80.77 9.36 5.27
C LEU A 36 -79.54 9.47 4.36
N ARG A 37 -79.14 10.69 3.97
CA ARG A 37 -77.93 10.86 3.17
C ARG A 37 -76.74 10.66 4.09
N ASP A 38 -76.11 9.49 3.96
CA ASP A 38 -74.85 9.20 4.63
C ASP A 38 -73.83 10.31 4.37
N ASP A 39 -73.19 10.78 5.45
CA ASP A 39 -72.05 11.68 5.42
C ASP A 39 -70.94 11.13 4.49
N GLU A 40 -70.15 12.04 3.90
CA GLU A 40 -68.96 11.80 3.06
C GLU A 40 -68.40 10.36 3.13
N GLN A 41 -68.65 9.58 2.07
CA GLN A 41 -68.27 8.16 1.98
C GLN A 41 -66.80 7.92 1.59
N THR A 42 -65.96 8.97 1.62
CA THR A 42 -64.53 8.81 1.33
C THR A 42 -63.90 7.83 2.31
N THR A 43 -63.46 6.68 1.78
CA THR A 43 -62.74 5.64 2.53
C THR A 43 -61.25 5.78 2.28
N VAL A 44 -60.44 5.55 3.32
CA VAL A 44 -58.98 5.55 3.24
C VAL A 44 -58.48 4.22 3.78
N THR A 45 -57.65 3.53 3.01
CA THR A 45 -57.08 2.23 3.36
C THR A 45 -55.57 2.29 3.18
N ASN A 46 -54.81 1.86 4.19
CA ASN A 46 -53.38 1.64 4.04
C ASN A 46 -53.17 0.29 3.33
N LEU A 47 -52.57 0.30 2.15
CA LEU A 47 -52.32 -0.90 1.34
C LEU A 47 -50.96 -1.53 1.68
N GLY A 48 -50.87 -2.86 1.57
CA GLY A 48 -49.68 -3.65 1.91
C GLY A 48 -49.76 -4.30 3.30
N SER A 49 -48.97 -5.35 3.53
CA SER A 49 -48.99 -6.15 4.77
C SER A 49 -47.83 -5.85 5.73
N THR A 50 -46.86 -5.04 5.31
CA THR A 50 -45.66 -4.70 6.08
C THR A 50 -45.48 -3.19 6.20
N GLY A 51 -44.97 -2.74 7.35
CA GLY A 51 -44.75 -1.32 7.65
C GLY A 51 -45.91 -0.65 8.38
N GLU A 52 -45.79 0.67 8.55
CA GLU A 52 -46.77 1.51 9.24
C GLU A 52 -47.50 2.42 8.25
N GLY A 53 -48.82 2.53 8.38
CA GLY A 53 -49.64 3.35 7.48
C GLY A 53 -49.51 4.86 7.73
N LEU A 54 -49.75 5.67 6.69
CA LEU A 54 -49.79 7.14 6.82
C LEU A 54 -51.13 7.65 7.33
N PHE A 55 -52.24 7.02 6.93
CA PHE A 55 -53.54 7.34 7.50
C PHE A 55 -53.57 6.94 8.98
N LYS A 56 -54.02 7.86 9.84
CA LYS A 56 -54.17 7.61 11.27
C LYS A 56 -55.62 7.35 11.64
N GLU A 57 -56.49 8.31 11.37
CA GLU A 57 -57.90 8.25 11.76
C GLU A 57 -58.73 9.29 10.97
N ARG A 58 -60.04 9.08 10.94
CA ARG A 58 -61.01 10.07 10.50
C ARG A 58 -61.86 10.48 11.69
N ILE A 59 -62.00 11.79 11.92
CA ILE A 59 -62.93 12.33 12.92
C ILE A 59 -63.89 13.26 12.18
N ASN A 60 -65.16 12.87 12.10
CA ASN A 60 -66.16 13.52 11.25
C ASN A 60 -65.66 13.58 9.79
N TYR A 61 -65.42 14.78 9.26
CA TYR A 61 -64.91 15.04 7.91
C TYR A 61 -63.39 15.28 7.84
N ASP A 62 -62.67 15.26 8.97
CA ASP A 62 -61.23 15.52 9.01
C ASP A 62 -60.43 14.21 8.88
N LEU A 63 -59.70 14.08 7.77
CA LEU A 63 -58.78 12.97 7.52
C LEU A 63 -57.41 13.29 8.10
N LYS A 64 -57.02 12.57 9.16
CA LYS A 64 -55.75 12.79 9.83
C LYS A 64 -54.69 11.82 9.32
N PHE A 65 -53.64 12.37 8.75
CA PHE A 65 -52.46 11.63 8.32
C PHE A 65 -51.29 11.88 9.28
N LYS A 66 -50.44 10.87 9.46
CA LYS A 66 -49.14 11.02 10.10
C LYS A 66 -48.25 11.88 9.21
N LYS A 67 -47.43 12.74 9.82
CA LYS A 67 -46.36 13.43 9.09
C LYS A 67 -45.25 12.46 8.76
N ILE A 68 -44.62 12.63 7.61
CA ILE A 68 -43.35 11.99 7.30
C ILE A 68 -42.25 12.82 7.96
N VAL A 69 -41.38 12.17 8.72
CA VAL A 69 -40.24 12.81 9.40
C VAL A 69 -38.98 12.10 8.97
N GLY A 70 -37.99 12.86 8.46
CA GLY A 70 -36.69 12.33 8.11
C GLY A 70 -35.93 11.94 9.37
N GLY A 71 -35.45 10.70 9.44
CA GLY A 71 -34.49 10.29 10.45
C GLY A 71 -33.09 10.86 10.18
N ALA A 72 -32.10 10.44 10.97
CA ALA A 72 -30.70 10.78 10.67
C ALA A 72 -30.35 10.30 9.24
N GLY A 73 -29.81 11.19 8.41
CA GLY A 73 -29.45 10.88 7.02
C GLY A 73 -30.54 11.08 5.98
N ILE A 74 -31.79 11.25 6.40
CA ILE A 74 -32.90 11.36 5.48
C ILE A 74 -33.35 12.81 5.42
N SER A 75 -33.20 13.43 4.26
CA SER A 75 -33.74 14.75 3.96
C SER A 75 -35.10 14.61 3.26
N LEU A 76 -36.03 15.48 3.63
CA LEU A 76 -37.35 15.59 3.02
C LEU A 76 -37.46 16.94 2.33
N THR A 77 -37.66 16.94 1.02
CA THR A 77 -37.89 18.17 0.24
C THR A 77 -39.33 18.16 -0.27
N VAL A 78 -40.12 19.16 0.10
CA VAL A 78 -41.55 19.26 -0.25
C VAL A 78 -41.75 20.31 -1.33
N THR A 79 -42.58 19.97 -2.31
CA THR A 79 -43.11 20.87 -3.35
C THR A 79 -44.63 20.75 -3.39
N ASP A 80 -45.28 21.50 -4.27
CA ASP A 80 -46.74 21.44 -4.44
C ASP A 80 -47.23 20.04 -4.86
N ASP A 81 -46.42 19.30 -5.65
CA ASP A 81 -46.83 18.03 -6.25
C ASP A 81 -46.19 16.79 -5.59
N ASN A 82 -45.10 16.94 -4.85
CA ASN A 82 -44.37 15.78 -4.29
C ASN A 82 -43.57 16.07 -3.02
N ILE A 83 -43.23 14.98 -2.33
CA ILE A 83 -42.23 14.93 -1.26
C ILE A 83 -41.09 14.04 -1.77
N THR A 84 -39.91 14.61 -1.98
CA THR A 84 -38.69 13.86 -2.28
C THR A 84 -38.05 13.38 -0.98
N ILE A 85 -37.84 12.07 -0.87
CA ILE A 85 -37.12 11.43 0.23
C ILE A 85 -35.73 11.07 -0.27
N ALA A 86 -34.72 11.80 0.19
CA ALA A 86 -33.34 11.57 -0.23
C ALA A 86 -32.48 11.17 0.97
N ASN A 87 -31.66 10.14 0.77
CA ASN A 87 -30.60 9.83 1.71
C ASN A 87 -29.39 10.71 1.40
N ASP A 88 -29.04 11.60 2.32
CA ASP A 88 -27.91 12.53 2.18
C ASP A 88 -26.58 11.92 2.64
N LYS A 89 -26.60 10.72 3.25
CA LYS A 89 -25.42 10.03 3.81
C LYS A 89 -25.53 8.51 3.72
N VAL A 90 -24.49 7.86 3.21
CA VAL A 90 -24.37 6.41 3.28
C VAL A 90 -23.96 6.02 4.70
N TYR A 91 -24.86 5.40 5.46
CA TYR A 91 -24.61 4.98 6.85
C TYR A 91 -24.12 3.54 6.96
N ASP A 92 -24.53 2.66 6.05
CA ASP A 92 -24.13 1.26 6.07
C ASP A 92 -23.26 0.93 4.87
N LEU A 93 -22.00 0.61 5.16
CA LEU A 93 -21.21 -0.27 4.32
C LEU A 93 -21.61 -1.69 4.72
N THR A 94 -22.01 -2.53 3.76
CA THR A 94 -22.38 -3.92 4.02
C THR A 94 -21.20 -4.66 4.66
N GLN A 95 -21.35 -5.00 5.94
CA GLN A 95 -20.35 -5.68 6.74
C GLN A 95 -20.71 -7.16 6.83
N SER A 96 -19.82 -8.03 6.36
CA SER A 96 -19.96 -9.47 6.54
C SER A 96 -19.02 -9.93 7.66
N THR A 97 -19.49 -10.85 8.52
CA THR A 97 -18.60 -11.60 9.41
C THR A 97 -17.74 -12.53 8.58
N VAL A 98 -16.42 -12.41 8.72
CA VAL A 98 -15.47 -13.31 8.07
C VAL A 98 -15.37 -14.57 8.92
N THR A 99 -15.73 -15.72 8.35
CA THR A 99 -15.56 -17.02 9.02
C THR A 99 -14.22 -17.61 8.62
N GLY A 100 -13.36 -17.91 9.60
CA GLY A 100 -12.09 -18.62 9.38
C GLY A 100 -10.84 -17.76 9.23
N ASP A 101 -10.95 -16.43 9.39
CA ASP A 101 -9.80 -15.54 9.45
C ASP A 101 -9.54 -15.09 10.91
N PRO A 102 -8.41 -15.45 11.54
CA PRO A 102 -8.10 -15.04 12.91
C PRO A 102 -7.70 -13.55 13.03
N TYR A 103 -7.43 -12.88 11.92
CA TYR A 103 -6.98 -11.48 11.87
C TYR A 103 -8.10 -10.51 11.48
N VAL A 104 -9.16 -10.99 10.83
CA VAL A 104 -10.28 -10.16 10.37
C VAL A 104 -11.59 -10.67 10.95
N THR A 105 -12.24 -9.86 11.80
CA THR A 105 -13.57 -10.19 12.33
C THR A 105 -14.71 -9.68 11.44
N LYS A 106 -14.41 -8.70 10.56
CA LYS A 106 -15.37 -7.95 9.74
C LYS A 106 -14.71 -7.57 8.41
N GLU A 107 -15.38 -7.84 7.30
CA GLU A 107 -14.95 -7.42 5.96
C GLU A 107 -15.99 -6.54 5.29
N TYR A 108 -15.51 -5.62 4.45
CA TYR A 108 -16.31 -4.78 3.59
C TYR A 108 -15.96 -5.10 2.13
N ASP A 109 -16.93 -5.63 1.39
CA ASP A 109 -16.79 -5.87 -0.04
C ASP A 109 -17.25 -4.64 -0.82
N PHE A 110 -16.37 -4.12 -1.67
CA PHE A 110 -16.63 -2.94 -2.48
C PHE A 110 -16.96 -3.27 -3.94
N ALA A 111 -16.93 -4.54 -4.38
CA ALA A 111 -17.15 -5.01 -5.76
C ALA A 111 -16.43 -4.22 -6.89
N ASP A 112 -16.86 -2.99 -7.17
CA ASP A 112 -16.28 -2.05 -8.15
C ASP A 112 -16.15 -0.60 -7.61
N ALA A 113 -16.33 -0.42 -6.29
CA ALA A 113 -16.19 0.86 -5.60
C ALA A 113 -14.78 1.00 -4.97
N ARG A 114 -14.38 2.24 -4.73
CA ARG A 114 -13.14 2.57 -4.01
C ARG A 114 -13.44 3.32 -2.74
N ILE A 115 -12.68 3.05 -1.68
CA ILE A 115 -12.63 3.91 -0.50
C ILE A 115 -11.69 5.08 -0.82
N LYS A 116 -12.21 6.31 -0.77
CA LYS A 116 -11.37 7.50 -0.62
C LYS A 116 -11.32 7.82 0.87
N TYR A 117 -10.13 7.79 1.46
CA TYR A 117 -9.92 8.16 2.85
C TYR A 117 -8.88 9.28 2.93
N ASN A 118 -8.98 10.13 3.96
CA ASN A 118 -8.12 11.29 4.16
C ASN A 118 -7.62 11.31 5.61
N ASN A 119 -6.54 10.57 5.88
CA ASN A 119 -5.86 10.56 7.17
C ASN A 119 -4.59 11.40 7.06
N VAL A 120 -4.77 12.71 7.01
CA VAL A 120 -3.69 13.67 6.81
C VAL A 120 -3.50 14.47 8.09
N TYR A 121 -2.25 14.50 8.56
CA TYR A 121 -1.84 15.22 9.75
C TYR A 121 -0.75 16.23 9.39
N GLN A 122 -0.66 17.34 10.12
CA GLN A 122 0.35 18.36 9.84
C GLN A 122 1.73 17.88 10.30
N ASN A 123 1.83 17.38 11.53
CA ASN A 123 3.07 16.94 12.16
C ASN A 123 2.96 15.52 12.72
N ILE A 124 4.10 14.87 12.94
CA ILE A 124 4.17 13.55 13.60
C ILE A 124 3.50 13.60 14.99
N ALA A 125 3.66 14.71 15.71
CA ALA A 125 3.06 14.90 17.03
C ALA A 125 1.52 14.99 17.01
N ASP A 126 0.93 15.26 15.85
CA ASP A 126 -0.53 15.31 15.68
C ASP A 126 -1.12 13.91 15.45
N LEU A 127 -0.28 12.91 15.18
CA LEU A 127 -0.73 11.53 14.97
C LEU A 127 -1.32 10.96 16.27
N PRO A 128 -2.44 10.21 16.19
CA PRO A 128 -3.07 9.63 17.36
C PRO A 128 -2.20 8.51 17.95
N ASN A 129 -2.58 8.04 19.14
CA ASN A 129 -1.86 6.95 19.80
C ASN A 129 -1.80 5.69 18.90
N PRO A 130 -0.61 5.21 18.51
CA PRO A 130 -0.46 4.10 17.57
C PRO A 130 -0.87 2.73 18.16
N SER A 131 -0.93 2.58 19.48
CA SER A 131 -1.44 1.37 20.13
C SER A 131 -2.96 1.30 20.08
N THR A 132 -3.64 2.45 20.22
CA THR A 132 -5.10 2.53 20.10
C THR A 132 -5.53 2.30 18.65
N TYR A 133 -4.78 2.87 17.71
CA TYR A 133 -5.06 2.79 16.29
C TYR A 133 -4.08 1.86 15.59
N HIS A 134 -3.95 0.60 16.03
CA HIS A 134 -3.03 -0.37 15.42
C HIS A 134 -3.40 -0.67 13.95
N GLY A 135 -2.45 -0.58 13.03
CA GLY A 135 -2.65 -0.82 11.59
C GLY A 135 -3.23 0.37 10.81
N LEU A 136 -3.33 1.55 11.44
CA LEU A 136 -3.75 2.77 10.77
C LEU A 136 -2.68 3.27 9.81
N PHE A 137 -3.09 3.63 8.61
CA PHE A 137 -2.27 4.36 7.63
C PHE A 137 -2.59 5.86 7.67
N ALA A 138 -1.53 6.68 7.64
CA ALA A 138 -1.62 8.14 7.69
C ALA A 138 -0.56 8.80 6.78
N HIS A 139 -0.84 10.02 6.35
CA HIS A 139 0.13 10.90 5.69
C HIS A 139 0.44 12.09 6.58
N VAL A 140 1.71 12.49 6.67
CA VAL A 140 2.15 13.64 7.47
C VAL A 140 2.77 14.70 6.56
N HIS A 141 2.19 15.90 6.53
CA HIS A 141 2.62 16.96 5.61
C HIS A 141 4.04 17.48 5.89
N SER A 142 4.40 17.66 7.16
CA SER A 142 5.72 18.21 7.53
C SER A 142 6.89 17.33 7.11
N THR A 143 6.69 16.03 6.99
CA THR A 143 7.71 15.09 6.49
C THR A 143 7.48 14.68 5.04
N GLY A 144 6.26 14.85 4.53
CA GLY A 144 5.85 14.33 3.23
C GLY A 144 5.66 12.81 3.20
N GLY A 145 5.89 12.13 4.32
CA GLY A 145 5.92 10.67 4.43
C GLY A 145 4.53 10.04 4.59
N ALA A 146 4.44 8.77 4.21
CA ALA A 146 3.37 7.89 4.62
C ALA A 146 3.82 7.11 5.86
N TYR A 147 2.93 6.94 6.82
CA TYR A 147 3.18 6.27 8.09
C TYR A 147 2.15 5.16 8.32
N TYR A 148 2.59 4.07 8.94
CA TYR A 148 1.69 3.05 9.47
C TYR A 148 1.97 2.80 10.95
N SER A 149 0.94 2.58 11.73
CA SER A 149 1.08 2.30 13.16
C SER A 149 1.25 0.80 13.43
N HIS A 150 2.31 0.44 14.16
CA HIS A 150 2.55 -0.93 14.55
C HIS A 150 3.39 -1.01 15.84
N GLY A 151 3.07 -1.98 16.71
CA GLY A 151 3.84 -2.21 17.93
C GLY A 151 3.89 -1.01 18.88
N GLY A 152 2.90 -0.12 18.84
CA GLY A 152 2.88 1.09 19.65
C GLY A 152 3.78 2.22 19.14
N ALA A 153 4.23 2.16 17.89
CA ALA A 153 4.99 3.21 17.23
C ALA A 153 4.37 3.58 15.87
N TRP A 154 4.70 4.78 15.39
CA TRP A 154 4.49 5.18 14.01
C TRP A 154 5.75 4.89 13.21
N ILE A 155 5.60 4.12 12.15
CA ILE A 155 6.69 3.72 11.26
C ILE A 155 6.52 4.46 9.94
N GLU A 156 7.54 5.24 9.58
CA GLU A 156 7.60 5.89 8.27
C GLU A 156 7.91 4.86 7.19
N LEU A 157 7.14 4.88 6.10
CA LEU A 157 7.39 4.07 4.92
C LEU A 157 8.40 4.80 4.03
N ALA A 158 9.49 4.12 3.69
CA ALA A 158 10.47 4.64 2.75
C ALA A 158 9.86 4.79 1.35
N ASN A 159 10.28 5.82 0.61
CA ASN A 159 9.97 5.88 -0.81
C ASN A 159 10.76 4.81 -1.54
N LYS A 160 10.24 4.37 -2.70
CA LYS A 160 10.99 3.46 -3.56
C LYS A 160 12.37 4.04 -3.96
N SER A 161 12.46 5.36 -4.11
CA SER A 161 13.73 6.06 -4.40
C SER A 161 14.75 5.98 -3.27
N ASP A 162 14.32 5.73 -2.05
CA ASP A 162 15.18 5.72 -0.86
C ASP A 162 15.79 4.33 -0.63
N ALA A 163 15.28 3.30 -1.31
CA ALA A 163 15.78 1.93 -1.31
C ALA A 163 16.62 1.64 -2.56
N LEU A 164 17.67 2.43 -2.78
CA LEU A 164 18.62 2.18 -3.87
C LEU A 164 19.33 0.85 -3.66
N GLU A 165 19.39 0.03 -4.69
CA GLU A 165 20.29 -1.12 -4.71
C GLU A 165 21.73 -0.63 -4.88
N LEU A 166 22.72 -1.33 -4.33
CA LEU A 166 24.14 -0.95 -4.48
C LEU A 166 24.57 -0.88 -5.96
N SER A 167 23.92 -1.65 -6.82
CA SER A 167 24.12 -1.64 -8.28
C SER A 167 23.67 -0.34 -8.95
N GLU A 168 22.76 0.40 -8.34
CA GLU A 168 22.22 1.68 -8.83
C GLU A 168 23.02 2.88 -8.28
N ASP A 169 23.77 2.68 -7.20
CA ASP A 169 24.66 3.70 -6.64
C ASP A 169 25.93 3.85 -7.50
N THR A 170 26.02 4.97 -8.22
CA THR A 170 27.18 5.28 -9.06
C THR A 170 28.40 5.77 -8.27
N THR A 171 28.23 6.12 -6.99
CA THR A 171 29.29 6.66 -6.13
C THR A 171 29.22 6.07 -4.71
N PRO A 172 29.29 4.73 -4.56
CA PRO A 172 29.08 4.09 -3.28
C PRO A 172 30.21 4.44 -2.31
N VAL A 173 29.83 4.75 -1.06
CA VAL A 173 30.76 4.97 0.04
C VAL A 173 30.46 3.99 1.17
N LEU A 174 31.50 3.41 1.76
CA LEU A 174 31.37 2.55 2.93
C LEU A 174 31.66 3.33 4.20
N GLY A 175 30.82 3.17 5.22
CA GLY A 175 31.08 3.69 6.57
C GLY A 175 32.06 2.83 7.39
N GLY A 176 32.50 1.70 6.83
CA GLY A 176 33.41 0.73 7.44
C GLY A 176 34.01 -0.22 6.41
N ASN A 177 34.64 -1.30 6.86
CA ASN A 177 35.21 -2.30 5.95
C ASN A 177 34.09 -3.05 5.20
N LEU A 178 34.33 -3.38 3.93
CA LEU A 178 33.48 -4.32 3.19
C LEU A 178 33.66 -5.73 3.78
N ASP A 179 32.60 -6.30 4.34
CA ASP A 179 32.56 -7.72 4.68
C ASP A 179 31.99 -8.51 3.49
N ALA A 180 32.85 -9.22 2.78
CA ALA A 180 32.45 -10.06 1.66
C ALA A 180 31.91 -11.44 2.09
N ALA A 181 31.91 -11.77 3.39
CA ALA A 181 31.44 -13.06 3.94
C ALA A 181 32.05 -14.30 3.25
N GLY A 182 33.30 -14.20 2.77
CA GLY A 182 34.00 -15.28 2.06
C GLY A 182 33.66 -15.43 0.57
N TYR A 183 32.83 -14.54 0.01
CA TYR A 183 32.54 -14.51 -1.42
C TYR A 183 33.63 -13.77 -2.20
N ASN A 184 33.79 -14.14 -3.48
CA ASN A 184 34.75 -13.52 -4.38
C ASN A 184 34.26 -12.17 -4.89
N ILE A 185 35.19 -11.21 -5.02
CA ILE A 185 34.97 -10.00 -5.82
C ILE A 185 35.26 -10.35 -7.28
N SER A 186 34.23 -10.43 -8.11
CA SER A 186 34.33 -10.79 -9.54
C SER A 186 33.97 -9.60 -10.43
N ASN A 187 34.50 -9.57 -11.67
CA ASN A 187 34.26 -8.48 -12.64
C ASN A 187 34.65 -7.07 -12.13
N ALA A 188 35.56 -6.98 -11.16
CA ALA A 188 36.15 -5.69 -10.78
C ALA A 188 37.15 -5.23 -11.85
N GLY A 189 36.99 -4.01 -12.35
CA GLY A 189 37.93 -3.43 -13.31
C GLY A 189 39.29 -3.14 -12.68
N THR A 190 39.33 -2.26 -11.67
CA THR A 190 40.55 -1.93 -10.92
C THR A 190 40.21 -1.80 -9.44
N ILE A 191 41.01 -2.45 -8.58
CA ILE A 191 40.93 -2.28 -7.12
C ILE A 191 42.10 -1.37 -6.73
N ALA A 192 41.81 -0.07 -6.60
CA ALA A 192 42.78 0.89 -6.09
C ALA A 192 42.82 0.79 -4.56
N SER A 193 43.96 0.36 -4.02
CA SER A 193 44.18 0.23 -2.57
C SER A 193 45.53 0.84 -2.18
N THR A 194 45.66 1.30 -0.95
CA THR A 194 46.95 1.67 -0.35
C THR A 194 47.83 0.46 -0.04
N GLY A 195 47.26 -0.74 -0.04
CA GLY A 195 47.99 -1.99 0.12
C GLY A 195 47.07 -3.20 0.29
N PHE A 196 47.65 -4.39 0.16
CA PHE A 196 47.03 -5.65 0.54
C PHE A 196 47.79 -6.21 1.76
N THR A 197 47.07 -6.57 2.81
CA THR A 197 47.66 -7.19 4.00
C THR A 197 47.42 -8.69 3.97
N GLY A 198 48.49 -9.47 4.14
CA GLY A 198 48.44 -10.93 4.13
C GLY A 198 48.90 -11.54 2.81
N PRO A 199 48.92 -12.89 2.73
CA PRO A 199 49.35 -13.59 1.53
C PRO A 199 48.34 -13.42 0.39
N LEU A 200 48.83 -13.12 -0.81
CA LEU A 200 48.05 -13.23 -2.04
C LEU A 200 48.23 -14.64 -2.60
N THR A 201 47.15 -15.40 -2.74
CA THR A 201 47.16 -16.77 -3.25
C THR A 201 46.52 -16.83 -4.65
N GLY A 202 47.04 -17.71 -5.51
CA GLY A 202 46.62 -17.83 -6.90
C GLY A 202 47.52 -17.09 -7.89
N ASN A 203 47.00 -16.83 -9.10
CA ASN A 203 47.75 -16.15 -10.16
C ASN A 203 47.81 -14.64 -9.87
N VAL A 204 48.89 -14.20 -9.23
CA VAL A 204 49.20 -12.79 -9.05
C VAL A 204 50.16 -12.37 -10.16
N THR A 205 49.71 -11.52 -11.07
CA THR A 205 50.54 -10.98 -12.16
C THR A 205 50.69 -9.48 -12.01
N GLY A 206 51.86 -8.96 -12.42
CA GLY A 206 52.15 -7.53 -12.38
C GLY A 206 53.48 -7.19 -11.72
N LEU A 207 53.78 -5.89 -11.69
CA LEU A 207 55.01 -5.36 -11.13
C LEU A 207 54.87 -5.16 -9.63
N VAL A 208 55.87 -5.55 -8.86
CA VAL A 208 56.02 -5.19 -7.44
C VAL A 208 56.98 -4.00 -7.40
N ASN A 209 56.49 -2.84 -6.97
CA ASN A 209 57.27 -1.59 -6.95
C ASN A 209 57.94 -1.26 -8.30
N GLY A 210 57.24 -1.53 -9.40
CA GLY A 210 57.75 -1.29 -10.76
C GLY A 210 58.71 -2.35 -11.28
N VAL A 211 58.94 -3.45 -10.55
CA VAL A 211 59.80 -4.55 -11.00
C VAL A 211 59.03 -5.85 -11.14
N ASP A 212 59.28 -6.58 -12.23
CA ASP A 212 58.65 -7.87 -12.49
C ASP A 212 59.35 -8.99 -11.70
N PRO A 213 58.67 -9.64 -10.73
CA PRO A 213 59.24 -10.74 -9.96
C PRO A 213 59.62 -11.94 -10.84
N ALA A 214 58.94 -12.16 -11.97
CA ALA A 214 59.25 -13.26 -12.88
C ALA A 214 60.65 -13.12 -13.49
N THR A 215 61.13 -11.88 -13.68
CA THR A 215 62.48 -11.61 -14.19
C THR A 215 63.58 -12.03 -13.19
N TYR A 216 63.26 -12.08 -11.89
CA TYR A 216 64.19 -12.55 -10.86
C TYR A 216 64.19 -14.06 -10.68
N SER A 217 63.17 -14.79 -11.15
CA SER A 217 63.15 -16.26 -11.04
C SER A 217 64.43 -16.87 -11.62
N ASN A 218 64.88 -16.38 -12.77
CA ASN A 218 66.08 -16.89 -13.47
C ASN A 218 67.36 -16.73 -12.64
N ARG A 219 67.40 -15.81 -11.66
CA ARG A 219 68.57 -15.64 -10.77
C ARG A 219 68.63 -16.68 -9.66
N PHE A 220 67.53 -17.40 -9.40
CA PHE A 220 67.44 -18.39 -8.32
C PHE A 220 67.19 -19.82 -8.81
N THR A 221 66.73 -20.01 -10.05
CA THR A 221 66.43 -21.34 -10.61
C THR A 221 67.57 -21.95 -11.41
N GLU A 222 68.59 -21.17 -11.78
CA GLU A 222 69.69 -21.59 -12.65
C GLU A 222 71.08 -21.40 -11.99
N MET A 223 71.22 -21.70 -10.69
CA MET A 223 72.53 -22.12 -10.19
C MET A 223 72.83 -23.54 -10.70
N ASP A 224 72.93 -23.68 -12.03
CA ASP A 224 73.42 -24.87 -12.69
C ASP A 224 74.94 -24.82 -12.67
N PHE A 225 75.56 -25.44 -11.68
CA PHE A 225 77.02 -25.62 -11.61
C PHE A 225 77.53 -26.61 -12.69
N GLY A 226 76.66 -27.07 -13.59
CA GLY A 226 76.92 -28.15 -14.52
C GLY A 226 77.06 -29.50 -13.79
N ALA A 227 77.17 -30.57 -14.57
CA ALA A 227 77.67 -31.82 -14.02
C ALA A 227 79.18 -31.67 -13.77
N PHE A 228 79.65 -32.01 -12.58
CA PHE A 228 81.09 -32.12 -12.31
C PHE A 228 81.70 -33.13 -13.28
N SER A 229 82.44 -32.67 -14.29
CA SER A 229 83.19 -33.54 -15.18
C SER A 229 84.39 -34.09 -14.41
N GLN A 230 84.30 -35.33 -13.95
CA GLN A 230 85.41 -36.04 -13.27
C GLN A 230 86.55 -36.44 -14.22
N THR A 231 86.61 -35.87 -15.42
CA THR A 231 87.61 -36.21 -16.43
C THR A 231 88.83 -35.32 -16.26
N VAL A 232 89.73 -35.74 -15.38
CA VAL A 232 91.03 -35.10 -15.16
C VAL A 232 91.94 -35.38 -16.37
N SER A 233 92.16 -34.36 -17.21
CA SER A 233 92.89 -34.50 -18.48
C SER A 233 94.38 -34.15 -18.36
N ASN A 234 94.77 -33.51 -17.25
CA ASN A 234 96.14 -33.21 -16.91
C ASN A 234 96.33 -33.18 -15.37
N MET A 235 97.58 -33.04 -14.93
CA MET A 235 97.94 -33.12 -13.51
C MET A 235 97.47 -31.91 -12.68
N ILE A 236 97.19 -30.77 -13.32
CA ILE A 236 96.58 -29.60 -12.67
C ILE A 236 95.10 -29.87 -12.41
N ASP A 237 94.37 -30.44 -13.38
CA ASP A 237 92.97 -30.84 -13.18
C ASP A 237 92.83 -31.84 -12.03
N PHE A 238 93.77 -32.77 -11.90
CA PHE A 238 93.80 -33.76 -10.81
C PHE A 238 93.98 -33.13 -9.42
N ARG A 239 94.78 -32.07 -9.35
CA ARG A 239 95.02 -31.31 -8.11
C ARG A 239 93.79 -30.53 -7.69
N ILE A 240 93.06 -29.95 -8.65
CA ILE A 240 91.82 -29.21 -8.42
C ILE A 240 90.69 -30.17 -8.01
N ALA A 241 90.59 -31.34 -8.65
CA ALA A 241 89.55 -32.34 -8.35
C ALA A 241 89.69 -33.01 -6.96
N GLN A 242 90.87 -32.96 -6.34
CA GLN A 242 91.13 -33.53 -5.00
C GLN A 242 91.31 -32.49 -3.88
N SER A 243 91.12 -31.21 -4.19
CA SER A 243 91.21 -30.15 -3.19
C SER A 243 89.85 -29.50 -3.04
N ASP A 244 89.26 -29.56 -1.84
CA ASP A 244 88.07 -28.78 -1.54
C ASP A 244 88.44 -27.29 -1.63
N VAL A 245 87.79 -26.56 -2.53
CA VAL A 245 87.92 -25.10 -2.60
C VAL A 245 86.92 -24.52 -1.60
N GLU A 246 87.39 -24.31 -0.38
CA GLU A 246 86.62 -23.64 0.68
C GLU A 246 86.54 -22.14 0.35
N MET A 247 85.34 -21.67 -0.01
CA MET A 247 85.07 -20.25 -0.30
C MET A 247 84.75 -19.44 0.97
N GLY A 248 85.01 -19.99 2.16
CA GLY A 248 84.83 -19.33 3.44
C GLY A 248 83.38 -19.31 3.92
N SER A 249 83.19 -18.99 5.21
CA SER A 249 81.85 -18.82 5.78
C SER A 249 81.28 -17.44 5.43
N ILE A 250 80.01 -17.38 5.04
CA ILE A 250 79.29 -16.12 4.81
C ILE A 250 78.94 -15.48 6.16
N THR A 251 79.93 -14.94 6.85
CA THR A 251 79.75 -14.23 8.13
C THR A 251 80.07 -12.73 8.06
N ALA A 252 80.68 -12.27 6.96
CA ALA A 252 80.80 -10.85 6.59
C ALA A 252 81.07 -10.72 5.08
N GLU A 253 80.79 -9.55 4.50
CA GLU A 253 81.22 -9.23 3.13
C GLU A 253 82.75 -9.25 3.08
N GLU A 254 83.30 -10.25 2.39
CA GLU A 254 84.72 -10.34 2.06
C GLU A 254 84.86 -10.18 0.54
N GLU A 255 85.73 -9.26 0.11
CA GLU A 255 85.97 -8.99 -1.30
C GLU A 255 86.79 -10.14 -1.90
N VAL A 256 86.10 -11.11 -2.51
CA VAL A 256 86.73 -12.21 -3.24
C VAL A 256 86.91 -11.78 -4.69
N GLU A 257 88.09 -11.29 -5.03
CA GLU A 257 88.46 -10.91 -6.39
C GLU A 257 88.88 -12.16 -7.18
N VAL A 258 88.05 -12.58 -8.14
CA VAL A 258 88.39 -13.67 -9.07
C VAL A 258 89.03 -13.06 -10.32
N ASP A 259 90.37 -13.03 -10.32
CA ASP A 259 91.16 -12.59 -11.46
C ASP A 259 91.18 -13.68 -12.55
N PHE A 260 90.43 -13.47 -13.62
CA PHE A 260 90.41 -14.35 -14.81
C PHE A 260 91.57 -14.06 -15.78
N GLY A 261 92.53 -13.22 -15.39
CA GLY A 261 93.58 -12.69 -16.25
C GLY A 261 93.05 -11.65 -17.25
N PRO A 262 93.95 -10.91 -17.93
CA PRO A 262 93.53 -9.97 -18.95
C PRO A 262 92.86 -10.72 -20.12
N ILE A 263 91.64 -10.32 -20.48
CA ILE A 263 91.00 -10.76 -21.73
C ILE A 263 91.85 -10.21 -22.87
N ALA A 264 92.57 -11.12 -23.54
CA ALA A 264 93.17 -10.82 -24.83
C ALA A 264 92.03 -10.70 -25.85
N VAL A 265 91.82 -9.50 -26.36
CA VAL A 265 90.93 -9.22 -27.49
C VAL A 265 91.56 -9.68 -28.79
#